data_AF-A0A8J6JPW1-F1
#
_entry.id   AF-A0A8J6JPW1-F1
#
_cell.length_a   1.000
_cell.length_b   1.000
_cell.length_c   1.000
_cell.angle_alpha   90.00
_cell.angle_beta   90.00
_cell.angle_gamma   90.00
#
_symmetry.space_group_name_H-M   'P 1'
#
loop_
_entity.id
_entity.type
_entity.pdbx_description
1 polymer ?
#
loop_
_entity_poly.entity_id
_entity_poly.type
_entity_poly.pdbx_seq_one_letter_code
_entity_poly.pdbx_strand_id
1 'polypeptide(L)'
;MADLAFSVEALRLNAREWRAGEGRLLLADQRARIDPLLLTLHGGRITLRLAADNAGPLPQLQVSVRGDGVDVAAFGAPIAGRGEIDLDLRGQGADTRAWAASAIGHAAVAVTDGRVSPSLVRGALPQQAQGLAGEIGLACIAARFDVVAGIGQARTLFVDSSLGRATGQGQVSLRDETLALRLNTDLRLPVPGTPGLRVRAPLPVSGPWSAPRFDGSAMVGSVLSGQADRLLPGLGQALGAGQGAGQGAGPPMSDCATALGLARGGRAGPVPASQAPAPEPPAPPGARPQAPDLLRGLLR
;
A
#
# COMPACT_ATOMS: atom_id res chain seq x y z
N MET A 1 -11.84 24.83 34.76
CA MET A 1 -11.62 24.89 33.30
C MET A 1 -10.28 25.56 33.05
N ALA A 2 -9.39 24.89 32.31
CA ALA A 2 -8.11 25.44 31.88
C ALA A 2 -8.11 25.54 30.34
N ASP A 3 -7.58 26.64 29.82
CA ASP A 3 -7.46 26.91 28.39
C ASP A 3 -6.07 27.48 28.14
N LEU A 4 -5.26 26.73 27.39
CA LEU A 4 -3.86 27.03 27.16
C LEU A 4 -3.60 27.05 25.66
N ALA A 5 -3.27 28.21 25.13
CA ALA A 5 -2.58 28.32 23.86
C ALA A 5 -1.08 28.07 24.08
N PHE A 6 -0.47 27.29 23.21
CA PHE A 6 0.95 26.98 23.29
C PHE A 6 1.60 26.97 21.92
N SER A 7 2.89 27.28 21.90
CA SER A 7 3.77 27.07 20.75
C SER A 7 4.98 26.26 21.18
N VAL A 8 5.47 25.41 20.27
CA VAL A 8 6.61 24.54 20.47
C VAL A 8 7.53 24.71 19.28
N GLU A 9 8.73 25.20 19.52
CA GLU A 9 9.72 25.38 18.44
C GLU A 9 10.18 24.04 17.88
N ALA A 10 10.44 23.08 18.77
CA ALA A 10 10.86 21.73 18.43
C ALA A 10 10.24 20.69 19.39
N LEU A 11 9.62 19.66 18.84
CA LEU A 11 9.09 18.49 19.53
C LEU A 11 9.90 17.26 19.08
N ARG A 12 10.52 16.54 20.01
CA ARG A 12 11.30 15.33 19.70
C ARG A 12 10.50 14.07 20.03
N LEU A 13 10.19 13.28 19.01
CA LEU A 13 9.48 12.00 19.13
C LEU A 13 10.23 10.92 18.34
N ASN A 14 10.57 9.80 19.01
CA ASN A 14 11.25 8.64 18.39
C ASN A 14 12.49 9.02 17.55
N ALA A 15 13.38 9.83 18.14
CA ALA A 15 14.58 10.38 17.50
C ALA A 15 14.34 11.31 16.30
N ARG A 16 13.10 11.74 16.05
CA ARG A 16 12.75 12.72 15.01
C ARG A 16 12.37 14.06 15.63
N GLU A 17 12.78 15.14 14.99
CA GLU A 17 12.45 16.49 15.39
C GLU A 17 11.30 17.03 14.52
N TRP A 18 10.25 17.47 15.19
CA TRP A 18 9.06 18.09 14.62
C TRP A 18 9.16 19.58 14.94
N ARG A 19 9.06 20.46 13.94
CA ARG A 19 9.28 21.89 14.13
C ARG A 19 7.97 22.66 14.09
N ALA A 20 7.98 23.84 14.71
CA ALA A 20 6.91 24.83 14.61
C ALA A 20 5.51 24.22 14.87
N GLY A 21 5.32 23.79 16.12
CA GLY A 21 4.06 23.29 16.63
C GLY A 21 3.24 24.39 17.29
N GLU A 22 1.99 24.57 16.91
CA GLU A 22 1.07 25.49 17.58
C GLU A 22 -0.21 24.77 17.93
N GLY A 23 -0.75 25.00 19.12
CA GLY A 23 -2.03 24.41 19.46
C GLY A 23 -2.73 25.05 20.65
N ARG A 24 -3.94 24.56 20.88
CA ARG A 24 -4.78 24.97 22.00
C ARG A 24 -5.25 23.74 22.77
N LEU A 25 -4.97 23.72 24.06
CA LEU A 25 -5.38 22.68 24.99
C LEU A 25 -6.51 23.20 25.88
N LEU A 26 -7.63 22.51 25.87
CA LEU A 26 -8.77 22.76 26.74
C LEU A 26 -8.89 21.58 27.71
N LEU A 27 -8.95 21.88 29.02
CA LEU A 27 -9.27 20.89 30.05
C LEU A 27 -10.46 21.35 30.89
N ALA A 28 -11.50 20.51 30.93
CA ALA A 28 -12.68 20.72 31.76
C ALA A 28 -13.34 19.38 32.07
N ASP A 29 -13.79 19.18 33.30
CA ASP A 29 -14.70 18.08 33.65
C ASP A 29 -14.24 16.69 33.19
N GLN A 30 -12.97 16.35 33.47
CA GLN A 30 -12.32 15.09 33.02
C GLN A 30 -12.23 14.90 31.50
N ARG A 31 -12.38 15.99 30.75
CA ARG A 31 -12.19 16.05 29.30
C ARG A 31 -10.96 16.87 28.98
N ALA A 32 -10.20 16.40 28.00
CA ALA A 32 -9.07 17.12 27.42
C ALA A 32 -9.26 17.19 25.90
N ARG A 33 -9.08 18.38 25.32
CA ARG A 33 -9.12 18.56 23.87
C ARG A 33 -7.93 19.37 23.41
N ILE A 34 -7.27 18.88 22.37
CA ILE A 34 -6.27 19.61 21.60
C ILE A 34 -6.86 19.85 20.23
N ASP A 35 -7.21 21.09 19.92
CA ASP A 35 -7.80 21.46 18.62
C ASP A 35 -7.61 22.96 18.29
N PRO A 36 -6.88 23.29 17.22
CA PRO A 36 -6.01 22.42 16.43
C PRO A 36 -4.66 22.18 17.15
N LEU A 37 -3.92 21.15 16.74
CA LEU A 37 -2.46 21.10 16.82
C LEU A 37 -1.91 21.10 15.40
N LEU A 38 -1.24 22.19 15.04
CA LEU A 38 -0.59 22.39 13.75
C LEU A 38 0.88 22.03 13.89
N LEU A 39 1.40 21.14 13.05
CA LEU A 39 2.82 20.75 13.02
C LEU A 39 3.36 20.98 11.60
N THR A 40 4.56 21.54 11.51
CA THR A 40 5.26 21.71 10.22
C THR A 40 6.40 20.71 10.12
N LEU A 41 6.45 19.96 9.02
CA LEU A 41 7.49 18.99 8.72
C LEU A 41 8.26 19.41 7.48
N HIS A 42 9.40 18.77 7.25
CA HIS A 42 10.03 18.78 5.94
C HIS A 42 9.04 18.17 4.92
N GLY A 43 8.62 18.98 3.95
CA GLY A 43 7.73 18.57 2.87
C GLY A 43 6.27 18.98 3.02
N GLY A 44 5.74 19.20 4.23
CA GLY A 44 4.30 19.48 4.39
C GLY A 44 3.84 19.87 5.79
N ARG A 45 2.51 19.97 5.96
CA ARG A 45 1.85 20.34 7.22
C ARG A 45 0.95 19.22 7.71
N ILE A 46 0.85 19.09 9.02
CA ILE A 46 -0.11 18.21 9.69
C ILE A 46 -1.00 19.03 10.59
N THR A 47 -2.30 18.76 10.54
CA THR A 47 -3.27 19.16 11.53
C THR A 47 -3.70 17.94 12.32
N LEU A 48 -3.49 17.96 13.62
CA LEU A 48 -3.94 16.95 14.58
C LEU A 48 -5.07 17.55 15.43
N ARG A 49 -6.09 16.73 15.70
CA ARG A 49 -7.12 16.98 16.71
C ARG A 49 -7.19 15.76 17.62
N LEU A 50 -7.13 16.00 18.93
CA LEU A 50 -7.25 14.98 19.96
C LEU A 50 -8.36 15.37 20.91
N ALA A 51 -9.24 14.45 21.25
CA ALA A 51 -10.21 14.63 22.32
C ALA A 51 -10.24 13.38 23.19
N ALA A 52 -10.02 13.54 24.49
CA ALA A 52 -10.15 12.50 25.49
C ALA A 52 -11.29 12.86 26.44
N ASP A 53 -12.15 11.89 26.76
CA ASP A 53 -13.24 12.04 27.73
C ASP A 53 -13.17 10.87 28.72
N ASN A 54 -12.98 11.19 30.00
CA ASN A 54 -12.94 10.22 31.09
C ASN A 54 -14.12 10.37 32.06
N ALA A 55 -15.18 11.09 31.68
CA ALA A 55 -16.36 11.28 32.53
C ALA A 55 -17.27 10.04 32.61
N GLY A 56 -17.14 9.11 31.66
CA GLY A 56 -17.89 7.86 31.60
C GLY A 56 -17.18 6.67 32.26
N PRO A 57 -17.85 5.49 32.31
CA PRO A 57 -17.28 4.27 32.88
C PRO A 57 -16.11 3.70 32.06
N LEU A 58 -16.00 4.07 30.78
CA LEU A 58 -14.87 3.75 29.92
C LEU A 58 -14.31 5.05 29.33
N PRO A 59 -12.98 5.26 29.37
CA PRO A 59 -12.35 6.40 28.71
C PRO A 59 -12.62 6.36 27.21
N GLN A 60 -12.93 7.51 26.63
CA GLN A 60 -13.08 7.70 25.18
C GLN A 60 -11.93 8.54 24.64
N LEU A 61 -11.46 8.19 23.44
CA LEU A 61 -10.45 8.96 22.73
C LEU A 61 -10.85 9.10 21.26
N GLN A 62 -10.78 10.31 20.74
CA GLN A 62 -10.88 10.63 19.32
C GLN A 62 -9.57 11.23 18.84
N VAL A 63 -9.11 10.74 17.70
CA VAL A 63 -7.90 11.16 17.00
C VAL A 63 -8.26 11.48 15.56
N SER A 64 -8.07 12.72 15.14
CA SER A 64 -8.15 13.11 13.73
C SER A 64 -6.82 13.69 13.28
N VAL A 65 -6.25 13.13 12.21
CA VAL A 65 -5.00 13.58 11.58
C VAL A 65 -5.28 13.92 10.14
N ARG A 66 -4.79 15.08 9.71
CA ARG A 66 -4.78 15.45 8.31
C ARG A 66 -3.41 15.95 7.92
N GLY A 67 -2.81 15.30 6.93
CA GLY A 67 -1.53 15.71 6.36
C GLY A 67 -1.67 16.02 4.88
N ASP A 68 -0.99 17.07 4.42
CA ASP A 68 -0.88 17.42 3.00
C ASP A 68 0.58 17.68 2.64
N GLY A 69 1.02 17.04 1.55
CA GLY A 69 2.39 17.09 1.04
C GLY A 69 3.46 16.48 1.95
N VAL A 70 3.09 15.80 3.04
CA VAL A 70 4.04 15.34 4.05
C VAL A 70 5.00 14.29 3.50
N ASP A 71 6.26 14.33 3.92
CA ASP A 71 7.18 13.24 3.63
C ASP A 71 6.78 11.99 4.44
N VAL A 72 6.31 10.95 3.75
CA VAL A 72 5.83 9.73 4.41
C VAL A 72 6.95 8.97 5.14
N ALA A 73 8.22 9.16 4.75
CA ALA A 73 9.35 8.58 5.44
C ALA A 73 9.55 9.17 6.84
N ALA A 74 9.07 10.39 7.08
CA ALA A 74 9.13 11.04 8.40
C ALA A 74 8.34 10.28 9.46
N PHE A 75 7.38 9.44 9.06
CA PHE A 75 6.59 8.60 9.97
C PHE A 75 7.18 7.21 10.16
N GLY A 76 8.39 6.96 9.64
CA GLY A 76 9.03 5.64 9.70
C GLY A 76 8.48 4.64 8.69
N ALA A 77 7.70 5.10 7.71
CA ALA A 77 7.29 4.25 6.59
C ALA A 77 8.54 3.83 5.79
N PRO A 78 8.61 2.59 5.29
CA PRO A 78 9.73 2.11 4.46
C PRO A 78 9.65 2.62 3.01
N ILE A 79 8.85 3.67 2.79
CA ILE A 79 8.56 4.35 1.54
C ILE A 79 8.97 5.81 1.75
N ALA A 80 9.65 6.39 0.77
CA ALA A 80 9.86 7.83 0.68
C ALA A 80 8.94 8.42 -0.39
N GLY A 81 8.52 9.67 -0.22
CA GLY A 81 7.62 10.34 -1.15
C GLY A 81 6.76 11.39 -0.46
N ARG A 82 6.09 12.23 -1.26
CA ARG A 82 5.11 13.18 -0.73
C ARG A 82 3.75 12.50 -0.66
N GLY A 83 3.10 12.62 0.49
CA GLY A 83 1.82 11.99 0.74
C GLY A 83 0.82 12.88 1.44
N GLU A 84 -0.43 12.50 1.28
CA GLU A 84 -1.57 13.00 2.03
C GLU A 84 -2.03 11.90 2.98
N ILE A 85 -2.35 12.30 4.21
CA ILE A 85 -2.80 11.40 5.27
C ILE A 85 -4.16 11.89 5.75
N ASP A 86 -5.11 10.98 5.93
CA ASP A 86 -6.44 11.26 6.46
C ASP A 86 -6.82 10.17 7.45
N LEU A 87 -6.79 10.49 8.74
CA LEU A 87 -7.17 9.61 9.83
C LEU A 87 -8.29 10.29 10.62
N ASP A 88 -9.36 9.57 10.90
CA ASP A 88 -10.37 9.97 11.88
C ASP A 88 -10.85 8.71 12.57
N LEU A 89 -10.42 8.51 13.81
CA LEU A 89 -10.76 7.36 14.61
C LEU A 89 -11.29 7.83 15.96
N ARG A 90 -12.39 7.21 16.39
CA ARG A 90 -12.91 7.33 17.75
C ARG A 90 -13.07 5.94 18.34
N GLY A 91 -12.79 5.79 19.62
CA GLY A 91 -12.89 4.52 20.33
C GLY A 91 -12.98 4.73 21.83
N GLN A 92 -13.13 3.63 22.56
CA GLN A 92 -13.21 3.60 24.02
C GLN A 92 -12.41 2.43 24.60
N GLY A 93 -11.80 2.61 25.75
CA GLY A 93 -11.02 1.56 26.40
C GLY A 93 -10.18 2.06 27.56
N ALA A 94 -9.87 1.17 28.49
CA ALA A 94 -8.99 1.46 29.62
C ALA A 94 -7.52 1.65 29.21
N ASP A 95 -7.14 1.14 28.04
CA ASP A 95 -5.81 1.25 27.47
C ASP A 95 -5.86 1.44 25.94
N THR A 96 -4.70 1.66 25.33
CA THR A 96 -4.56 1.88 23.89
C THR A 96 -5.02 0.69 23.05
N ARG A 97 -4.85 -0.54 23.53
CA ARG A 97 -5.29 -1.75 22.82
C ARG A 97 -6.81 -1.88 22.86
N ALA A 98 -7.43 -1.64 24.00
CA ALA A 98 -8.88 -1.64 24.15
C ALA A 98 -9.54 -0.53 23.32
N TRP A 99 -8.93 0.67 23.28
CA TRP A 99 -9.32 1.74 22.39
C TRP A 99 -9.23 1.34 20.92
N ALA A 100 -8.10 0.77 20.51
CA ALA A 100 -7.87 0.33 19.14
C ALA A 100 -8.88 -0.77 18.72
N ALA A 101 -9.18 -1.70 19.63
CA ALA A 101 -10.14 -2.79 19.41
C ALA A 101 -11.60 -2.31 19.28
N SER A 102 -11.95 -1.14 19.81
CA SER A 102 -13.30 -0.56 19.69
C SER A 102 -13.38 0.57 18.66
N ALA A 103 -12.26 0.90 18.01
CA ALA A 103 -12.16 2.05 17.13
C ALA A 103 -13.15 1.95 15.95
N ILE A 104 -13.68 3.10 15.55
CA ILE A 104 -14.54 3.29 14.38
C ILE A 104 -14.17 4.59 13.67
N GLY A 105 -14.24 4.59 12.34
CA GLY A 105 -13.92 5.75 11.50
C GLY A 105 -13.21 5.34 10.22
N HIS A 106 -12.14 6.06 9.84
CA HIS A 106 -11.35 5.72 8.66
C HIS A 106 -9.87 6.05 8.81
N ALA A 107 -9.06 5.39 7.98
CA ALA A 107 -7.65 5.69 7.78
C ALA A 107 -7.33 5.65 6.29
N ALA A 108 -6.66 6.66 5.78
CA ALA A 108 -6.27 6.73 4.38
C ALA A 108 -4.91 7.38 4.18
N VAL A 109 -4.24 6.94 3.12
CA VAL A 109 -2.97 7.48 2.64
C VAL A 109 -2.96 7.53 1.12
N ALA A 110 -2.49 8.64 0.58
CA ALA A 110 -2.28 8.85 -0.85
C ALA A 110 -0.85 9.37 -1.04
N VAL A 111 0.01 8.60 -1.70
CA VAL A 111 1.41 8.95 -1.95
C VAL A 111 1.61 9.09 -3.46
N THR A 112 2.32 10.12 -3.88
CA THR A 112 2.70 10.35 -5.28
C THR A 112 4.21 10.50 -5.39
N ASP A 113 4.77 10.06 -6.52
CA ASP A 113 6.18 10.23 -6.86
C ASP A 113 7.11 9.72 -5.76
N GLY A 114 6.86 8.48 -5.34
CA GLY A 114 7.54 7.82 -4.25
C GLY A 114 8.66 6.88 -4.69
N ARG A 115 9.32 6.30 -3.69
CA ARG A 115 10.39 5.32 -3.84
C ARG A 115 10.35 4.35 -2.68
N VAL A 116 10.46 3.05 -2.98
CA VAL A 116 10.61 2.03 -1.94
C VAL A 116 12.09 1.86 -1.62
N SER A 117 12.42 1.89 -0.33
CA SER A 117 13.81 1.67 0.11
C SER A 117 14.30 0.25 -0.25
N PRO A 118 15.54 0.09 -0.74
CA PRO A 118 16.11 -1.22 -1.03
C PRO A 118 16.16 -2.16 0.19
N SER A 119 16.19 -1.61 1.41
CA SER A 119 16.09 -2.39 2.65
C SER A 119 14.78 -3.14 2.79
N LEU A 120 13.65 -2.52 2.44
CA LEU A 120 12.35 -3.19 2.48
C LEU A 120 12.29 -4.32 1.45
N VAL A 121 12.75 -4.03 0.23
CA VAL A 121 12.78 -5.00 -0.87
C VAL A 121 13.64 -6.20 -0.49
N ARG A 122 14.84 -5.98 0.10
CA ARG A 122 15.69 -7.07 0.59
C ARG A 122 15.03 -7.91 1.67
N GLY A 123 14.29 -7.31 2.60
CA GLY A 123 13.58 -8.04 3.65
C GLY A 123 12.46 -8.94 3.13
N ALA A 124 11.87 -8.61 1.98
CA ALA A 124 10.85 -9.42 1.32
C ALA A 124 11.42 -10.52 0.40
N LEU A 125 12.71 -10.48 0.08
CA LEU A 125 13.36 -11.43 -0.81
C LEU A 125 14.11 -12.53 -0.05
N PRO A 126 14.15 -13.77 -0.57
CA PRO A 126 15.04 -14.80 -0.04
C PRO A 126 16.50 -14.36 -0.16
N GLN A 127 17.37 -14.83 0.75
CA GLN A 127 18.78 -14.38 0.85
C GLN A 127 19.52 -14.39 -0.49
N GLN A 128 19.28 -15.41 -1.31
CA GLN A 128 19.92 -15.61 -2.62
C GLN A 128 19.50 -14.54 -3.65
N ALA A 129 18.37 -13.88 -3.45
CA ALA A 129 17.82 -12.86 -4.35
C ALA A 129 18.05 -11.42 -3.83
N GLN A 130 18.62 -11.23 -2.63
CA GLN A 130 18.81 -9.90 -2.04
C GLN A 130 19.71 -8.98 -2.87
N GLY A 131 20.66 -9.53 -3.64
CA GLY A 131 21.52 -8.76 -4.56
C GLY A 131 20.79 -8.15 -5.75
N LEU A 132 19.54 -8.56 -6.01
CA LEU A 132 18.67 -8.02 -7.05
C LEU A 132 17.81 -6.84 -6.55
N ALA A 133 17.92 -6.49 -5.26
CA ALA A 133 17.13 -5.44 -4.64
C ALA A 133 17.64 -4.05 -5.06
N GLY A 134 17.06 -3.54 -6.14
CA GLY A 134 17.19 -2.13 -6.54
C GLY A 134 16.19 -1.23 -5.84
N GLU A 135 16.35 0.06 -6.06
CA GLU A 135 15.31 1.04 -5.76
C GLU A 135 14.12 0.82 -6.70
N ILE A 136 12.90 0.81 -6.14
CA ILE A 136 11.67 0.68 -6.92
C ILE A 136 10.99 2.05 -6.92
N GLY A 137 10.85 2.63 -8.12
CA GLY A 137 10.07 3.85 -8.33
C GLY A 137 8.59 3.58 -8.09
N LEU A 138 7.91 4.51 -7.44
CA LEU A 138 6.47 4.48 -7.24
C LEU A 138 5.86 5.70 -7.94
N ALA A 139 4.95 5.47 -8.87
CA ALA A 139 4.08 6.54 -9.34
C ALA A 139 3.11 6.91 -8.22
N CYS A 140 2.37 5.94 -7.69
CA CYS A 140 1.44 6.19 -6.61
C CYS A 140 1.21 5.00 -5.68
N ILE A 141 0.86 5.32 -4.43
CA ILE A 141 0.24 4.40 -3.47
C ILE A 141 -1.07 5.04 -3.01
N ALA A 142 -2.14 4.27 -3.03
CA ALA A 142 -3.43 4.71 -2.53
C ALA A 142 -4.01 3.62 -1.62
N ALA A 143 -4.28 3.96 -0.37
CA ALA A 143 -4.99 3.07 0.54
C ALA A 143 -6.05 3.82 1.34
N ARG A 144 -7.21 3.22 1.50
CA ARG A 144 -8.27 3.67 2.40
C ARG A 144 -8.90 2.49 3.08
N PHE A 145 -9.08 2.61 4.39
CA PHE A 145 -9.75 1.64 5.24
C PHE A 145 -10.90 2.33 5.96
N ASP A 146 -12.08 1.72 5.91
CA ASP A 146 -13.17 2.05 6.82
C ASP A 146 -13.06 1.10 8.01
N VAL A 147 -13.01 1.67 9.22
CA VAL A 147 -12.77 0.95 10.46
C VAL A 147 -14.06 0.80 11.24
N VAL A 148 -14.40 -0.41 11.65
CA VAL A 148 -15.53 -0.72 12.53
C VAL A 148 -15.10 -1.76 13.55
N ALA A 149 -15.31 -1.46 14.84
CA ALA A 149 -14.94 -2.35 15.94
C ALA A 149 -13.48 -2.84 15.85
N GLY A 150 -12.57 -1.90 15.57
CA GLY A 150 -11.14 -2.17 15.43
C GLY A 150 -10.74 -2.90 14.16
N ILE A 151 -11.67 -3.24 13.26
CA ILE A 151 -11.37 -3.90 11.98
C ILE A 151 -11.49 -2.90 10.83
N GLY A 152 -10.37 -2.59 10.19
CA GLY A 152 -10.28 -1.77 8.99
C GLY A 152 -10.46 -2.60 7.72
N GLN A 153 -11.56 -2.38 7.00
CA GLN A 153 -11.82 -2.99 5.69
C GLN A 153 -11.27 -2.10 4.56
N ALA A 154 -10.45 -2.67 3.68
CA ALA A 154 -9.91 -1.94 2.54
C ALA A 154 -11.03 -1.52 1.57
N ARG A 155 -11.13 -0.22 1.31
CA ARG A 155 -12.01 0.41 0.30
C ARG A 155 -11.26 0.72 -0.98
N THR A 156 -9.99 1.07 -0.86
CA THR A 156 -9.03 1.08 -1.96
C THR A 156 -7.69 0.64 -1.42
N LEU A 157 -6.95 -0.12 -2.22
CA LEU A 157 -5.58 -0.50 -1.96
C LEU A 157 -4.92 -0.69 -3.33
N PHE A 158 -4.03 0.22 -3.69
CA PHE A 158 -3.45 0.28 -5.02
C PHE A 158 -2.02 0.78 -4.98
N VAL A 159 -1.20 0.19 -5.85
CA VAL A 159 0.20 0.57 -6.06
C VAL A 159 0.48 0.58 -7.56
N ASP A 160 1.06 1.66 -8.05
CA ASP A 160 1.67 1.75 -9.39
C ASP A 160 3.16 2.04 -9.21
N SER A 161 3.99 1.15 -9.76
CA SER A 161 5.44 1.15 -9.58
C SER A 161 6.16 0.91 -10.90
N SER A 162 7.46 1.15 -10.92
CA SER A 162 8.33 0.82 -12.06
C SER A 162 8.35 -0.68 -12.40
N LEU A 163 7.94 -1.55 -11.47
CA LEU A 163 7.79 -2.98 -11.71
C LEU A 163 6.41 -3.35 -12.27
N GLY A 164 5.41 -2.48 -12.22
CA GLY A 164 4.04 -2.80 -12.59
C GLY A 164 3.04 -2.35 -11.54
N ARG A 165 1.83 -2.91 -11.58
CA ARG A 165 0.72 -2.49 -10.73
C ARG A 165 0.24 -3.61 -9.81
N ALA A 166 -0.37 -3.20 -8.70
CA ALA A 166 -1.08 -4.09 -7.80
C ALA A 166 -2.35 -3.43 -7.28
N THR A 167 -3.47 -4.16 -7.29
CA THR A 167 -4.71 -3.77 -6.61
C THR A 167 -5.02 -4.79 -5.54
N GLY A 168 -5.43 -4.33 -4.35
CA GLY A 168 -5.62 -5.17 -3.19
C GLY A 168 -7.00 -5.08 -2.57
N GLN A 169 -7.30 -6.07 -1.76
CA GLN A 169 -8.47 -6.14 -0.89
C GLN A 169 -8.12 -6.88 0.39
N GLY A 170 -8.95 -6.73 1.43
CA GLY A 170 -8.77 -7.43 2.70
C GLY A 170 -8.98 -6.51 3.89
N GLN A 171 -8.44 -6.93 5.03
CA GLN A 171 -8.69 -6.30 6.31
C GLN A 171 -7.43 -6.14 7.16
N VAL A 172 -7.53 -5.22 8.11
CA VAL A 172 -6.48 -4.78 9.02
C VAL A 172 -7.10 -4.73 10.43
N SER A 173 -6.62 -5.54 11.37
CA SER A 173 -7.13 -5.61 12.75
C SER A 173 -6.30 -4.74 13.69
N LEU A 174 -6.84 -3.59 14.12
CA LEU A 174 -6.26 -2.72 15.16
C LEU A 174 -6.29 -3.37 16.54
N ARG A 175 -7.13 -4.39 16.73
CA ARG A 175 -7.16 -5.18 17.96
C ARG A 175 -5.90 -6.03 18.12
N ASP A 176 -5.52 -6.71 17.05
CA ASP A 176 -4.45 -7.72 17.06
C ASP A 176 -3.16 -7.24 16.38
N GLU A 177 -3.17 -6.02 15.84
CA GLU A 177 -2.09 -5.42 15.05
C GLU A 177 -1.69 -6.28 13.84
N THR A 178 -2.67 -6.97 13.23
CA THR A 178 -2.47 -7.91 12.12
C THR A 178 -3.20 -7.51 10.85
N LEU A 179 -2.64 -7.86 9.70
CA LEU A 179 -3.27 -7.66 8.39
C LEU A 179 -3.50 -9.00 7.70
N ALA A 180 -4.52 -9.02 6.85
CA ALA A 180 -4.83 -10.12 5.95
C ALA A 180 -5.31 -9.50 4.64
N LEU A 181 -4.38 -9.32 3.71
CA LEU A 181 -4.59 -8.66 2.43
C LEU A 181 -4.30 -9.64 1.30
N ARG A 182 -4.97 -9.43 0.17
CA ARG A 182 -4.70 -10.13 -1.08
C ARG A 182 -4.46 -9.09 -2.15
N LEU A 183 -3.26 -9.05 -2.69
CA LEU A 183 -2.88 -8.16 -3.78
C LEU A 183 -2.95 -8.93 -5.11
N ASN A 184 -3.72 -8.46 -6.07
CA ASN A 184 -3.66 -8.95 -7.43
C ASN A 184 -2.61 -8.11 -8.17
N THR A 185 -1.57 -8.78 -8.66
CA THR A 185 -0.39 -8.11 -9.22
C THR A 185 -0.29 -8.34 -10.73
N ASP A 186 0.24 -7.35 -11.46
CA ASP A 186 0.73 -7.47 -12.84
C ASP A 186 2.08 -6.79 -12.90
N LEU A 187 3.13 -7.59 -12.70
CA LEU A 187 4.50 -7.13 -12.57
C LEU A 187 5.33 -7.57 -13.77
N ARG A 188 6.35 -6.80 -14.12
CA ARG A 188 7.42 -7.16 -15.05
C ARG A 188 8.73 -7.17 -14.27
N LEU A 189 9.16 -8.36 -13.88
CA LEU A 189 10.35 -8.57 -13.07
C LEU A 189 11.61 -8.58 -13.96
N PRO A 190 12.67 -7.86 -13.56
CA PRO A 190 13.95 -7.94 -14.25
C PRO A 190 14.62 -9.28 -13.92
N VAL A 191 14.65 -10.19 -14.88
CA VAL A 191 15.32 -11.49 -14.75
C VAL A 191 16.48 -11.54 -15.76
N PRO A 192 17.74 -11.72 -15.31
CA PRO A 192 18.89 -11.79 -16.20
C PRO A 192 18.69 -12.79 -17.34
N GLY A 193 18.98 -12.36 -18.58
CA GLY A 193 18.88 -13.21 -19.77
C GLY A 193 17.47 -13.38 -20.37
N THR A 194 16.44 -12.70 -19.85
CA THR A 194 15.10 -12.72 -20.45
C THR A 194 14.51 -11.32 -20.61
N PRO A 195 13.71 -11.06 -21.66
CA PRO A 195 12.91 -9.83 -21.73
C PRO A 195 11.87 -9.89 -20.62
N GLY A 196 12.13 -9.13 -19.54
CA GLY A 196 11.34 -8.95 -18.31
C GLY A 196 10.16 -9.91 -18.11
N LEU A 197 10.30 -10.83 -17.15
CA LEU A 197 9.28 -11.82 -16.83
C LEU A 197 8.00 -11.14 -16.35
N ARG A 198 6.92 -11.28 -17.11
CA ARG A 198 5.60 -10.80 -16.68
C ARG A 198 4.97 -11.80 -15.72
N VAL A 199 4.61 -11.34 -14.53
CA VAL A 199 4.00 -12.13 -13.45
C VAL A 199 2.64 -11.54 -13.15
N ARG A 200 1.60 -12.36 -13.33
CA ARG A 200 0.23 -12.04 -12.94
C ARG A 200 -0.30 -13.08 -11.99
N ALA A 201 -0.27 -12.75 -10.70
CA ALA A 201 -0.73 -13.67 -9.68
C ALA A 201 -1.19 -12.92 -8.43
N PRO A 202 -2.09 -13.55 -7.64
CA PRO A 202 -2.41 -13.07 -6.31
C PRO A 202 -1.19 -13.23 -5.39
N LEU A 203 -0.95 -12.22 -4.56
CA LEU A 203 0.07 -12.15 -3.52
C LEU A 203 -0.65 -11.94 -2.17
N PRO A 204 -0.89 -13.01 -1.41
CA PRO A 204 -1.36 -12.91 -0.04
C PRO A 204 -0.32 -12.19 0.83
N VAL A 205 -0.79 -11.28 1.67
CA VAL A 205 0.02 -10.56 2.66
C VAL A 205 -0.64 -10.72 4.02
N SER A 206 0.07 -11.26 5.00
CA SER A 206 -0.50 -11.59 6.31
C SER A 206 0.46 -11.33 7.47
N GLY A 207 -0.05 -11.37 8.70
CA GLY A 207 0.75 -11.25 9.92
C GLY A 207 0.76 -9.82 10.49
N PRO A 208 1.70 -9.52 11.40
CA PRO A 208 1.77 -8.22 12.07
C PRO A 208 2.08 -7.08 11.09
N TRP A 209 1.55 -5.88 11.33
CA TRP A 209 1.83 -4.73 10.44
C TRP A 209 3.29 -4.25 10.50
N SER A 210 3.95 -4.48 11.63
CA SER A 210 5.37 -4.19 11.82
C SER A 210 6.28 -5.17 11.07
N ALA A 211 5.78 -6.35 10.71
CA ALA A 211 6.52 -7.40 10.04
C ALA A 211 5.60 -8.23 9.12
N PRO A 212 5.05 -7.63 8.05
CA PRO A 212 4.15 -8.32 7.15
C PRO A 212 4.87 -9.44 6.40
N ARG A 213 4.19 -10.56 6.21
CA ARG A 213 4.67 -11.71 5.45
C ARG A 213 4.02 -11.74 4.08
N PHE A 214 4.83 -11.94 3.05
CA PHE A 214 4.39 -12.02 1.66
C PHE A 214 4.48 -13.48 1.19
N ASP A 215 3.35 -14.07 0.80
CA ASP A 215 3.32 -15.44 0.29
C ASP A 215 3.45 -15.47 -1.25
N GLY A 216 4.67 -15.72 -1.73
CA GLY A 216 4.98 -15.75 -3.15
C GLY A 216 4.69 -17.08 -3.87
N SER A 217 4.10 -18.07 -3.21
CA SER A 217 3.91 -19.43 -3.78
C SER A 217 3.15 -19.41 -5.12
N ALA A 218 2.10 -18.59 -5.24
CA ALA A 218 1.35 -18.41 -6.48
C ALA A 218 2.17 -17.73 -7.59
N MET A 219 3.10 -16.83 -7.23
CA MET A 219 3.98 -16.16 -8.19
C MET A 219 4.93 -17.19 -8.83
N VAL A 220 5.52 -18.09 -8.03
CA VAL A 220 6.41 -19.16 -8.51
C VAL A 220 5.68 -20.06 -9.52
N GLY A 221 4.43 -20.45 -9.22
CA GLY A 221 3.62 -21.23 -10.16
C GLY A 221 3.40 -20.54 -11.51
N SER A 222 3.20 -19.22 -11.52
CA SER A 222 3.02 -18.44 -12.76
C SER A 222 4.29 -18.34 -13.62
N VAL A 223 5.47 -18.39 -13.00
CA VAL A 223 6.76 -18.41 -13.73
C VAL A 223 6.93 -19.73 -14.48
N LEU A 224 6.68 -20.83 -13.78
CA LEU A 224 6.85 -22.19 -14.34
C LEU A 224 5.90 -22.43 -15.50
N SER A 225 4.64 -21.99 -15.38
CA SER A 225 3.66 -22.11 -16.46
C SER A 225 4.01 -21.22 -17.66
N GLY A 226 4.49 -19.99 -17.45
CA GLY A 226 4.94 -19.11 -18.53
C GLY A 226 6.14 -19.64 -19.31
N GLN A 227 7.06 -20.36 -18.66
CA GLN A 227 8.16 -21.05 -19.35
C GLN A 227 7.67 -22.28 -20.12
N ALA A 228 6.78 -23.09 -19.54
CA ALA A 228 6.20 -24.24 -20.22
C ALA A 228 5.41 -23.83 -21.47
N ASP A 229 4.64 -22.74 -21.41
CA ASP A 229 3.86 -22.22 -22.54
C ASP A 229 4.75 -21.61 -23.64
N ARG A 230 5.93 -21.07 -23.29
CA ARG A 230 6.94 -20.62 -24.25
C ARG A 230 7.61 -21.77 -25.00
N LEU A 231 7.84 -22.90 -24.33
CA LEU A 231 8.46 -24.09 -24.94
C LEU A 231 7.44 -24.88 -25.78
N LEU A 232 6.21 -25.01 -25.27
CA LEU A 232 5.12 -25.74 -25.90
C LEU A 232 3.82 -24.93 -25.74
N PRO A 233 3.43 -24.13 -26.75
CA PRO A 233 2.22 -23.31 -26.69
C PRO A 233 0.99 -24.17 -26.38
N GLY A 234 0.29 -23.88 -25.28
CA GLY A 234 -0.90 -24.60 -24.82
C GLY A 234 -0.63 -25.72 -23.80
N LEU A 235 0.62 -26.11 -23.55
CA LEU A 235 0.94 -27.17 -22.58
C LEU A 235 0.67 -26.73 -21.14
N GLY A 236 0.82 -25.43 -20.86
CA GLY A 236 0.40 -24.83 -19.59
C GLY A 236 -1.10 -25.06 -19.33
N GLN A 237 -1.94 -24.98 -20.38
CA GLN A 237 -3.39 -25.22 -20.29
C GLN A 237 -3.73 -26.69 -20.06
N ALA A 238 -3.00 -27.61 -20.69
CA ALA A 238 -3.22 -29.06 -20.54
C ALA A 238 -2.87 -29.60 -19.15
N LEU A 239 -1.87 -29.02 -18.47
CA LEU A 239 -1.44 -29.43 -17.13
C LEU A 239 -2.27 -28.82 -15.98
N GLY A 240 -3.42 -28.20 -16.29
CA GLY A 240 -4.24 -27.48 -15.31
C GLY A 240 -3.64 -26.15 -14.83
N ALA A 241 -2.47 -25.75 -15.36
CA ALA A 241 -1.78 -24.50 -15.03
C ALA A 241 -2.22 -23.31 -15.90
N GLY A 242 -3.03 -23.54 -16.94
CA GLY A 242 -3.41 -22.51 -17.92
C GLY A 242 -4.69 -21.75 -17.59
N GLN A 243 -5.26 -21.94 -16.40
CA GLN A 243 -6.16 -20.92 -15.85
C GLN A 243 -5.41 -19.68 -15.35
N GLY A 244 -4.07 -19.72 -15.24
CA GLY A 244 -3.27 -18.62 -14.68
C GLY A 244 -2.36 -17.86 -15.66
N ALA A 245 -2.00 -18.43 -16.82
CA ALA A 245 -0.91 -17.87 -17.66
C ALA A 245 -1.31 -17.44 -19.08
N GLY A 246 -2.51 -17.77 -19.58
CA GLY A 246 -2.98 -17.39 -20.90
C GLY A 246 -4.30 -16.63 -20.85
N GLN A 247 -4.28 -15.34 -21.18
CA GLN A 247 -5.47 -14.55 -21.59
C GLN A 247 -6.64 -14.40 -20.60
N GLY A 248 -6.43 -14.69 -19.31
CA GLY A 248 -7.27 -14.09 -18.28
C GLY A 248 -6.94 -12.61 -18.17
N ALA A 249 -7.67 -11.74 -18.88
CA ALA A 249 -7.79 -10.36 -18.48
C ALA A 249 -8.39 -10.38 -17.07
N GLY A 250 -7.51 -10.42 -16.05
CA GLY A 250 -7.91 -10.05 -14.71
C GLY A 250 -8.66 -8.72 -14.77
N PRO A 251 -9.60 -8.47 -13.85
CA PRO A 251 -10.38 -7.23 -13.87
C PRO A 251 -9.43 -6.05 -14.08
N PRO A 252 -9.81 -5.07 -14.94
CA PRO A 252 -8.94 -3.96 -15.27
C PRO A 252 -8.45 -3.32 -13.97
N MET A 253 -7.13 -3.32 -13.79
CA MET A 253 -6.54 -2.69 -12.60
C MET A 253 -6.87 -1.20 -12.65
N SER A 254 -7.21 -0.64 -11.49
CA SER A 254 -7.41 0.81 -11.35
C SER A 254 -6.18 1.59 -11.83
N ASP A 255 -6.38 2.85 -12.19
CA ASP A 255 -5.29 3.78 -12.42
C ASP A 255 -5.00 4.63 -11.16
N CYS A 256 -3.89 5.37 -11.18
CA CYS A 256 -3.54 6.28 -10.09
C CYS A 256 -4.62 7.33 -9.86
N ALA A 257 -5.26 7.86 -10.90
CA ALA A 257 -6.28 8.90 -10.76
C ALA A 257 -7.45 8.43 -9.90
N THR A 258 -8.04 7.29 -10.27
CA THR A 258 -9.17 6.68 -9.58
C THR A 258 -8.80 6.27 -8.16
N ALA A 259 -7.65 5.60 -8.00
CA ALA A 259 -7.24 5.10 -6.70
C ALA A 259 -6.89 6.21 -5.71
N LEU A 260 -6.15 7.25 -6.15
CA LEU A 260 -5.84 8.41 -5.32
C LEU A 260 -7.10 9.20 -4.98
N GLY A 261 -8.05 9.34 -5.92
CA GLY A 261 -9.34 9.97 -5.65
C GLY A 261 -10.10 9.25 -4.53
N LEU A 262 -10.15 7.91 -4.54
CA LEU A 262 -10.75 7.13 -3.47
C LEU A 262 -10.00 7.26 -2.13
N ALA A 263 -8.67 7.22 -2.14
CA ALA A 263 -7.85 7.40 -0.94
C ALA A 263 -8.06 8.77 -0.29
N ARG A 264 -8.17 9.82 -1.12
CA ARG A 264 -8.42 11.20 -0.68
C ARG A 264 -9.87 11.46 -0.25
N GLY A 265 -10.78 10.49 -0.40
CA GLY A 265 -12.20 10.68 -0.15
C GLY A 265 -12.86 11.64 -1.14
N GLY A 266 -12.43 11.61 -2.41
CA GLY A 266 -12.94 12.45 -3.49
C GLY A 266 -12.25 13.81 -3.65
N ARG A 267 -11.28 14.15 -2.78
CA ARG A 267 -10.54 15.41 -2.90
C ARG A 267 -9.58 15.38 -4.09
N ALA A 268 -9.47 16.53 -4.76
CA ALA A 268 -8.47 16.74 -5.79
C ALA A 268 -7.05 16.73 -5.20
N GLY A 269 -6.08 16.39 -6.04
CA GLY A 269 -4.67 16.40 -5.70
C GLY A 269 -3.83 15.96 -6.90
N PRO A 270 -2.48 15.96 -6.78
CA PRO A 270 -1.61 15.56 -7.87
C PRO A 270 -1.89 14.11 -8.30
N VAL A 271 -1.80 13.87 -9.60
CA VAL A 271 -1.89 12.55 -10.23
C VAL A 271 -0.68 12.39 -11.14
N PRO A 272 0.29 11.55 -10.76
CA PRO A 272 1.47 11.31 -11.58
C PRO A 272 1.16 10.39 -12.76
N ALA A 273 2.01 10.46 -13.78
CA ALA A 273 1.98 9.47 -14.85
C ALA A 273 2.34 8.09 -14.31
N SER A 274 1.72 7.05 -14.86
CA SER A 274 2.02 5.66 -14.51
C SER A 274 3.51 5.36 -14.77
N GLN A 275 4.14 4.64 -13.84
CA GLN A 275 5.50 4.14 -14.00
C GLN A 275 5.51 2.66 -14.41
N ALA A 276 4.36 1.99 -14.36
CA ALA A 276 4.21 0.63 -14.83
C ALA A 276 4.64 0.48 -16.31
N PRO A 277 5.38 -0.58 -16.66
CA PRO A 277 5.77 -0.83 -18.04
C PRO A 277 4.57 -0.88 -18.99
N ALA A 278 4.72 -0.26 -20.16
CA ALA A 278 3.65 -0.22 -21.15
C ALA A 278 3.20 -1.64 -21.53
N PRO A 279 1.88 -1.86 -21.77
CA PRO A 279 1.40 -3.10 -22.35
C PRO A 279 2.12 -3.39 -23.67
N GLU A 280 2.58 -4.62 -23.86
CA GLU A 280 3.16 -5.06 -25.12
C GLU A 280 2.10 -4.94 -26.23
N PRO A 281 2.45 -4.39 -27.42
CA PRO A 281 1.50 -4.29 -28.51
C PRO A 281 0.93 -5.66 -28.84
N PRO A 282 -0.36 -5.77 -29.20
CA PRO A 282 -0.92 -7.04 -29.64
C PRO A 282 -0.11 -7.56 -30.82
N ALA A 283 0.32 -8.82 -30.73
CA ALA A 283 0.99 -9.48 -31.85
C ALA A 283 0.11 -9.36 -33.10
N PRO A 284 0.67 -9.05 -34.27
CA PRO A 284 -0.10 -8.88 -35.48
C PRO A 284 -0.94 -10.14 -35.75
N PRO A 285 -2.23 -9.99 -36.10
CA PRO A 285 -3.10 -11.13 -36.39
C PRO A 285 -2.53 -11.88 -37.60
N GLY A 286 -1.89 -13.02 -37.35
CA GLY A 286 -1.30 -13.86 -38.41
C GLY A 286 -0.06 -14.66 -37.99
N ALA A 287 0.64 -14.29 -36.92
CA ALA A 287 1.86 -15.00 -36.48
C ALA A 287 1.57 -16.22 -35.58
N ARG A 288 0.57 -17.04 -35.92
CA ARG A 288 0.52 -18.41 -35.39
C ARG A 288 1.38 -19.26 -36.32
N PRO A 289 2.55 -19.79 -35.90
CA PRO A 289 3.24 -20.77 -36.71
C PRO A 289 2.28 -21.93 -36.93
N GLN A 290 1.94 -22.19 -38.20
CA GLN A 290 1.09 -23.32 -38.53
C GLN A 290 1.89 -24.57 -38.18
N ALA A 291 1.31 -25.46 -37.38
CA ALA A 291 1.89 -26.75 -36.98
C ALA A 291 2.65 -27.52 -38.09
N PRO A 292 2.27 -27.48 -39.39
CA PRO A 292 3.06 -28.08 -40.46
C PRO A 292 4.49 -27.53 -40.65
N ASP A 293 4.80 -26.29 -40.26
CA ASP A 293 6.14 -25.71 -40.44
C ASP A 293 7.16 -26.20 -39.39
N LEU A 294 6.70 -26.60 -38.20
CA LEU A 294 7.57 -27.11 -37.14
C LEU A 294 8.10 -28.53 -37.45
N LEU A 295 7.33 -29.34 -38.17
CA LEU A 295 7.73 -30.70 -38.56
C LEU A 295 8.76 -30.72 -39.69
N ARG A 296 8.80 -29.69 -40.55
CA ARG A 296 9.79 -29.59 -41.63
C ARG A 296 11.18 -29.16 -41.14
N GLY A 297 11.25 -28.45 -40.01
CA GLY A 297 12.52 -28.01 -39.42
C GLY A 297 13.27 -29.12 -38.67
N LEU A 298 12.58 -30.17 -38.22
CA LEU A 298 13.16 -31.29 -37.45
C LEU A 298 13.66 -32.46 -38.31
N LEU A 299 13.42 -32.42 -39.62
CA LEU A 299 13.78 -33.48 -40.58
C LEU A 299 14.93 -33.06 -41.51
N ARG A 300 15.73 -32.05 -41.13
CA ARG A 300 16.98 -31.68 -41.80
C ARG A 300 18.15 -31.74 -40.83
#